data_AF-A0A357KZJ2-F1
#
_entry.id   AF-A0A357KZJ2-F1
#
_cell.length_a   1.000
_cell.length_b   1.000
_cell.length_c   1.000
_cell.angle_alpha   90.00
_cell.angle_beta   90.00
_cell.angle_gamma   90.00
#
_symmetry.space_group_name_H-M   'P 1'
#
loop_
_entity.id
_entity.type
_entity.pdbx_description
1 polymer ?
#
loop_
_entity_poly.entity_id
_entity_poly.type
_entity_poly.pdbx_seq_one_letter_code
_entity_poly.pdbx_strand_id
1 'polypeptide(L)'
;MTPKEKAREDFKRALVQTTRALSATPEVEVSFGGEHASVSGRQAKIPLPARVIDREAAMVARGEADGAALRLAHHDAAASARALPKGAEAQAVFRALETARIEAIGATALRGVGDNLAAALDKSIAERRLDRLDA
;
A
#
# COMPACT_ATOMS: atom_id res chain seq x y z
N MET A 1 -18.42 -23.79 -2.22
CA MET A 1 -17.84 -22.47 -2.55
C MET A 1 -18.43 -22.01 -3.87
N THR A 2 -19.10 -20.87 -3.88
CA THR A 2 -19.62 -20.25 -5.11
C THR A 2 -18.47 -19.80 -6.03
N PRO A 3 -18.69 -19.61 -7.34
CA PRO A 3 -17.65 -19.10 -8.24
C PRO A 3 -17.06 -17.76 -7.80
N LYS A 4 -17.88 -16.87 -7.22
CA LYS A 4 -17.45 -15.57 -6.71
C LYS A 4 -16.54 -15.69 -5.48
N GLU A 5 -16.88 -16.58 -4.55
CA GLU A 5 -16.03 -16.87 -3.39
C GLU A 5 -14.69 -17.47 -3.80
N LYS A 6 -14.70 -18.37 -4.80
CA LYS A 6 -13.47 -18.94 -5.37
C LYS A 6 -12.56 -17.85 -5.93
N ALA A 7 -13.09 -16.98 -6.78
CA ALA A 7 -12.33 -15.90 -7.40
C ALA A 7 -11.69 -14.97 -6.35
N ARG A 8 -12.42 -14.67 -5.26
CA ARG A 8 -11.90 -13.87 -4.15
C ARG A 8 -10.76 -14.56 -3.39
N GLU A 9 -10.89 -15.85 -3.09
CA GLU A 9 -9.81 -16.59 -2.43
C GLU A 9 -8.59 -16.74 -3.34
N ASP A 10 -8.79 -16.96 -4.64
CA ASP A 10 -7.73 -16.97 -5.64
C ASP A 10 -7.02 -15.60 -5.70
N PHE A 11 -7.79 -14.50 -5.67
CA PHE A 11 -7.26 -13.13 -5.63
C PHE A 11 -6.47 -12.85 -4.34
N LYS A 12 -6.96 -13.25 -3.17
CA LYS A 12 -6.23 -13.11 -1.90
C LYS A 12 -4.86 -13.81 -1.94
N ARG A 13 -4.81 -15.04 -2.47
CA ARG A 13 -3.54 -15.77 -2.63
C ARG A 13 -2.61 -15.04 -3.58
N ALA A 14 -3.11 -14.58 -4.73
CA ALA A 14 -2.33 -13.80 -5.69
C ALA A 14 -1.79 -12.50 -5.06
N LEU A 15 -2.61 -11.78 -4.29
CA LEU A 15 -2.23 -10.54 -3.62
C LEU A 15 -1.08 -10.75 -2.62
N VAL A 16 -1.14 -11.83 -1.83
CA VAL A 16 -0.03 -12.20 -0.92
C VAL A 16 1.26 -12.48 -1.68
N GLN A 17 1.21 -13.30 -2.74
CA GLN A 17 2.42 -13.67 -3.48
C GLN A 17 3.03 -12.49 -4.24
N THR A 18 2.20 -11.65 -4.82
CA THR A 18 2.65 -10.43 -5.51
C THR A 18 3.26 -9.41 -4.55
N THR A 19 2.68 -9.24 -3.36
CA THR A 19 3.26 -8.39 -2.29
C THR A 19 4.66 -8.88 -1.92
N ARG A 20 4.82 -10.19 -1.68
CA ARG A 20 6.13 -10.79 -1.37
C ARG A 20 7.14 -10.56 -2.50
N ALA A 21 6.75 -10.85 -3.74
CA ALA A 21 7.63 -10.71 -4.90
C ALA A 21 8.09 -9.25 -5.09
N LEU A 22 7.17 -8.28 -4.97
CA LEU A 22 7.48 -6.86 -5.14
C LEU A 22 8.31 -6.29 -3.97
N SER A 23 8.19 -6.87 -2.77
CA SER A 23 8.90 -6.36 -1.58
C SER A 23 10.42 -6.50 -1.62
N ALA A 24 10.96 -7.31 -2.55
CA ALA A 24 12.38 -7.65 -2.66
C ALA A 24 13.03 -8.10 -1.32
N THR A 25 12.22 -8.51 -0.35
CA THR A 25 12.66 -8.86 1.01
C THR A 25 12.42 -10.36 1.20
N PRO A 26 13.44 -11.14 1.58
CA PRO A 26 13.24 -12.57 1.85
C PRO A 26 12.25 -12.75 3.00
N GLU A 27 11.54 -13.88 3.03
CA GLU A 27 10.76 -14.30 4.22
C GLU A 27 9.76 -13.25 4.75
N VAL A 28 9.20 -12.40 3.88
CA VAL A 28 8.16 -11.43 4.30
C VAL A 28 6.89 -12.17 4.70
N GLU A 29 6.43 -11.84 5.90
CA GLU A 29 5.13 -12.25 6.39
C GLU A 29 4.08 -11.26 5.88
N VAL A 30 3.14 -11.74 5.07
CA VAL A 30 2.01 -10.95 4.60
C VAL A 30 0.74 -11.51 5.23
N SER A 31 0.01 -10.63 5.92
CA SER A 31 -1.24 -10.96 6.58
C SER A 31 -2.34 -9.99 6.18
N PHE A 32 -3.60 -10.41 6.32
CA PHE A 32 -4.75 -9.54 6.08
C PHE A 32 -5.21 -8.86 7.36
N GLY A 33 -5.54 -7.57 7.28
CA GLY A 33 -6.31 -6.85 8.30
C GLY A 33 -6.05 -5.35 8.32
N GLY A 34 -6.79 -4.64 9.17
CA GLY A 34 -6.79 -3.18 9.19
C GLY A 34 -7.55 -2.58 8.01
N GLU A 35 -7.77 -1.27 8.08
CA GLU A 35 -8.41 -0.47 7.02
C GLU A 35 -7.41 -0.13 5.90
N HIS A 36 -6.17 0.16 6.27
CA HIS A 36 -5.06 0.49 5.38
C HIS A 36 -3.88 -0.44 5.59
N ALA A 37 -3.01 -0.52 4.59
CA ALA A 37 -1.80 -1.30 4.71
C ALA A 37 -0.82 -0.69 5.74
N SER A 38 -0.11 -1.57 6.43
CA SER A 38 0.93 -1.18 7.39
C SER A 38 2.10 -2.14 7.31
N VAL A 39 3.29 -1.62 7.64
CA VAL A 39 4.55 -2.37 7.60
C VAL A 39 5.27 -2.19 8.92
N SER A 40 5.74 -3.29 9.51
CA SER A 40 6.57 -3.31 10.71
C SER A 40 7.64 -4.39 10.58
N GLY A 41 8.91 -4.02 10.64
CA GLY A 41 10.02 -4.95 10.38
C GLY A 41 9.85 -5.64 9.02
N ARG A 42 9.73 -6.97 9.03
CA ARG A 42 9.54 -7.82 7.83
C ARG A 42 8.09 -8.28 7.66
N GLN A 43 7.15 -7.62 8.34
CA GLN A 43 5.73 -7.95 8.30
C GLN A 43 4.97 -6.85 7.55
N ALA A 44 4.18 -7.26 6.56
CA ALA A 44 3.18 -6.42 5.91
C ALA A 44 1.78 -6.91 6.30
N LYS A 45 0.96 -5.98 6.77
CA LYS A 45 -0.47 -6.22 7.01
C LYS A 45 -1.24 -5.39 5.98
N ILE A 46 -1.95 -6.06 5.09
CA ILE A 46 -2.67 -5.45 3.96
C ILE A 46 -4.19 -5.58 4.16
N PRO A 47 -5.01 -4.65 3.66
CA PRO A 47 -6.45 -4.71 3.85
C PRO A 47 -7.06 -5.94 3.14
N LEU A 48 -8.16 -6.44 3.70
CA LEU A 48 -8.88 -7.56 3.11
C LEU A 48 -9.61 -7.08 1.84
N PRO A 49 -9.45 -7.76 0.69
CA PRO A 49 -10.19 -7.41 -0.51
C PRO A 49 -11.70 -7.52 -0.28
N ALA A 50 -12.44 -6.65 -0.99
CA ALA A 50 -13.89 -6.61 -0.96
C ALA A 50 -14.53 -7.98 -1.24
N ARG A 51 -15.76 -8.19 -0.78
CA ARG A 51 -16.46 -9.46 -0.99
C ARG A 51 -16.73 -9.74 -2.47
N VAL A 52 -16.96 -8.68 -3.24
CA VAL A 52 -17.07 -8.72 -4.70
C VAL A 52 -15.85 -8.00 -5.25
N ILE A 53 -15.09 -8.69 -6.11
CA ILE A 53 -13.88 -8.15 -6.73
C ILE A 53 -14.23 -7.70 -8.14
N ASP A 54 -14.61 -6.44 -8.29
CA ASP A 54 -14.62 -5.76 -9.58
C ASP A 54 -13.24 -5.14 -9.85
N ARG A 55 -13.10 -4.46 -11.00
CA ARG A 55 -11.83 -3.87 -11.42
C ARG A 55 -11.33 -2.81 -10.44
N GLU A 56 -12.21 -1.95 -9.95
CA GLU A 56 -11.85 -0.84 -9.07
C GLU A 56 -11.45 -1.35 -7.69
N ALA A 57 -12.24 -2.25 -7.10
CA ALA A 57 -11.91 -2.90 -5.84
C ALA A 57 -10.60 -3.70 -5.92
N ALA A 58 -10.32 -4.34 -7.05
CA ALA A 58 -9.05 -5.03 -7.27
C ALA A 58 -7.87 -4.06 -7.33
N MET A 59 -8.00 -2.93 -8.04
CA MET A 59 -6.95 -1.91 -8.15
C MET A 59 -6.63 -1.26 -6.81
N VAL A 60 -7.65 -0.90 -6.03
CA VAL A 60 -7.47 -0.37 -4.66
C VAL A 60 -6.73 -1.37 -3.77
N ALA A 61 -7.18 -2.63 -3.75
CA ALA A 61 -6.54 -3.66 -2.92
C ALA A 61 -5.08 -3.92 -3.35
N ARG A 62 -4.82 -3.87 -4.66
CA ARG A 62 -3.46 -3.93 -5.21
C ARG A 62 -2.63 -2.71 -4.83
N GLY A 63 -3.19 -1.50 -4.84
CA GLY A 63 -2.46 -0.28 -4.51
C GLY A 63 -1.98 -0.26 -3.06
N GLU A 64 -2.86 -0.61 -2.12
CA GLU A 64 -2.51 -0.77 -0.71
C GLU A 64 -1.41 -1.82 -0.49
N ALA A 65 -1.52 -2.96 -1.18
CA ALA A 65 -0.53 -4.04 -1.09
C ALA A 65 0.81 -3.68 -1.76
N ASP A 66 0.78 -3.03 -2.93
CA ASP A 66 1.96 -2.59 -3.66
C ASP A 66 2.69 -1.50 -2.87
N GLY A 67 1.98 -0.54 -2.26
CA GLY A 67 2.56 0.47 -1.37
C GLY A 67 3.28 -0.14 -0.16
N ALA A 68 2.69 -1.15 0.48
CA ALA A 68 3.35 -1.88 1.56
C ALA A 68 4.60 -2.64 1.10
N ALA A 69 4.54 -3.27 -0.07
CA ALA A 69 5.68 -3.96 -0.67
C ALA A 69 6.83 -2.98 -1.00
N LEU A 70 6.52 -1.85 -1.63
CA LEU A 70 7.52 -0.82 -1.94
C LEU A 70 8.13 -0.22 -0.66
N ARG A 71 7.33 -0.05 0.40
CA ARG A 71 7.84 0.40 1.70
C ARG A 71 8.83 -0.60 2.29
N LEU A 72 8.55 -1.91 2.23
CA LEU A 72 9.52 -2.93 2.62
C LEU A 72 10.81 -2.86 1.79
N ALA A 73 10.69 -2.64 0.48
CA ALA A 73 11.83 -2.62 -0.44
C ALA A 73 12.71 -1.38 -0.32
N HIS A 74 12.12 -0.21 0.01
CA HIS A 74 12.77 1.09 -0.18
C HIS A 74 12.85 1.99 1.05
N HIS A 75 12.29 1.56 2.19
CA HIS A 75 12.38 2.30 3.45
C HIS A 75 13.48 1.76 4.35
N ASP A 76 14.44 2.62 4.72
CA ASP A 76 15.40 2.34 5.78
C ASP A 76 14.95 3.03 7.07
N ALA A 77 14.49 2.23 8.04
CA ALA A 77 14.00 2.73 9.32
C ALA A 77 15.09 3.44 10.14
N ALA A 78 16.35 3.00 10.08
CA ALA A 78 17.44 3.59 10.83
C ALA A 78 17.86 4.93 10.22
N ALA A 79 17.94 5.02 8.88
CA ALA A 79 18.19 6.28 8.18
C ALA A 79 17.05 7.28 8.39
N SER A 80 15.79 6.81 8.28
CA SER A 80 14.62 7.65 8.53
C SER A 80 14.59 8.18 9.96
N ALA A 81 14.93 7.37 10.97
CA ALA A 81 14.96 7.81 12.36
C ALA A 81 16.02 8.89 12.61
N ARG A 82 17.19 8.79 11.96
CA ARG A 82 18.26 9.81 12.04
C ARG A 82 17.87 11.14 11.37
N ALA A 83 17.10 11.07 10.28
CA ALA A 83 16.69 12.24 9.51
C ALA A 83 15.38 12.89 10.01
N LEU A 84 14.69 12.26 10.97
CA LEU A 84 13.37 12.69 11.41
C LEU A 84 13.43 14.07 12.10
N PRO A 85 12.67 15.08 11.64
CA PRO A 85 12.68 16.40 12.24
C PRO A 85 12.00 16.42 13.63
N LYS A 86 12.25 17.51 14.37
CA LYS A 86 11.56 17.78 15.63
C LYS A 86 10.20 18.42 15.37
N GLY A 87 9.22 18.13 16.23
CA GLY A 87 7.87 18.67 16.16
C GLY A 87 6.91 17.77 15.35
N ALA A 88 5.69 17.62 15.85
CA ALA A 88 4.72 16.66 15.31
C ALA A 88 4.35 16.95 13.84
N GLU A 89 4.16 18.22 13.49
CA GLU A 89 3.81 18.65 12.13
C GLU A 89 4.93 18.36 11.13
N ALA A 90 6.16 18.75 11.45
CA ALA A 90 7.32 18.47 10.60
C ALA A 90 7.54 16.96 10.41
N GLN A 91 7.28 16.15 11.45
CA GLN A 91 7.32 14.70 11.35
C GLN A 91 6.23 14.13 10.43
N ALA A 92 5.02 14.69 10.46
CA ALA A 92 3.95 14.29 9.56
C ALA A 92 4.31 14.59 8.10
N VAL A 93 4.81 15.80 7.82
CA VAL A 93 5.29 16.19 6.48
C VAL A 93 6.42 15.28 6.02
N PHE A 94 7.43 15.04 6.87
CA PHE A 94 8.55 14.14 6.54
C PHE A 94 8.06 12.74 6.17
N ARG A 95 7.15 12.16 6.96
CA ARG A 95 6.61 10.81 6.69
C ARG A 95 5.78 10.77 5.40
N ALA A 96 5.02 11.82 5.11
CA ALA A 96 4.26 11.92 3.86
C ALA A 96 5.19 11.99 2.64
N LEU A 97 6.24 12.81 2.71
CA LEU A 97 7.26 12.91 1.66
C LEU A 97 8.02 11.59 1.46
N GLU A 98 8.33 10.88 2.55
CA GLU A 98 8.98 9.57 2.46
C GLU A 98 8.08 8.53 1.78
N THR A 99 6.78 8.50 2.10
CA THR A 99 5.82 7.66 1.37
C THR A 99 5.78 8.02 -0.11
N ALA A 100 5.68 9.30 -0.46
CA ALA A 100 5.65 9.76 -1.85
C ALA A 100 6.93 9.38 -2.62
N ARG A 101 8.10 9.49 -1.98
CA ARG A 101 9.39 9.07 -2.58
C ARG A 101 9.39 7.58 -2.91
N ILE A 102 8.96 6.74 -1.97
CA ILE A 102 8.89 5.29 -2.13
C ILE A 102 7.95 4.91 -3.27
N GLU A 103 6.75 5.49 -3.29
CA GLU A 103 5.73 5.24 -4.30
C GLU A 103 6.19 5.70 -5.69
N ALA A 104 6.85 6.85 -5.78
CA ALA A 104 7.38 7.38 -7.03
C ALA A 104 8.43 6.45 -7.67
N ILE A 105 9.31 5.82 -6.87
CA ILE A 105 10.28 4.83 -7.37
C ILE A 105 9.55 3.66 -8.03
N GLY A 106 8.55 3.09 -7.34
CA GLY A 106 7.76 1.97 -7.84
C GLY A 106 6.93 2.32 -9.07
N ALA A 107 6.22 3.44 -9.04
CA ALA A 107 5.38 3.90 -10.14
C ALA A 107 6.18 4.22 -11.41
N THR A 108 7.39 4.77 -11.27
CA THR A 108 8.29 5.06 -12.39
C THR A 108 8.82 3.77 -13.02
N ALA A 109 9.18 2.79 -12.21
CA ALA A 109 9.70 1.50 -12.69
C ALA A 109 8.61 0.60 -13.29
N LEU A 110 7.40 0.65 -12.73
CA LEU A 110 6.31 -0.28 -13.03
C LEU A 110 4.99 0.52 -13.19
N ARG A 111 4.62 0.86 -14.43
CA ARG A 111 3.41 1.64 -14.74
C ARG A 111 2.15 1.08 -14.06
N GLY A 112 1.95 -0.24 -14.11
CA GLY A 112 0.77 -0.88 -13.50
C GLY A 112 0.75 -0.78 -11.97
N VAL A 113 1.91 -0.66 -11.31
CA VAL A 113 1.99 -0.35 -9.88
C VAL A 113 1.57 1.11 -9.67
N GLY A 114 2.02 2.03 -10.52
CA GLY A 114 1.56 3.42 -10.52
C GLY A 114 0.03 3.55 -10.62
N ASP A 115 -0.59 2.81 -11.54
CA ASP A 115 -2.05 2.80 -11.70
C ASP A 115 -2.77 2.27 -10.44
N ASN A 116 -2.22 1.25 -9.77
CA ASN A 116 -2.78 0.72 -8.53
C ASN A 116 -2.63 1.72 -7.37
N LEU A 117 -1.46 2.33 -7.23
CA LEU A 117 -1.17 3.35 -6.21
C LEU A 117 -2.10 4.56 -6.37
N ALA A 118 -2.32 5.01 -7.61
CA ALA A 118 -3.27 6.08 -7.91
C ALA A 118 -4.69 5.73 -7.44
N ALA A 119 -5.17 4.51 -7.73
CA ALA A 119 -6.50 4.08 -7.28
C ALA A 119 -6.63 4.05 -5.74
N ALA A 120 -5.58 3.62 -5.02
CA ALA A 120 -5.58 3.65 -3.56
C ALA A 120 -5.55 5.10 -3.01
N LEU A 121 -4.78 5.99 -3.66
CA LEU A 121 -4.73 7.40 -3.31
C LEU A 121 -6.09 8.09 -3.52
N ASP A 122 -6.74 7.88 -4.66
CA ASP A 122 -8.06 8.44 -4.98
C ASP A 122 -9.10 8.03 -3.93
N LYS A 123 -9.09 6.76 -3.53
CA LYS A 123 -9.93 6.27 -2.44
C LYS A 123 -9.63 7.01 -1.12
N SER A 124 -8.35 7.17 -0.76
CA SER A 124 -7.97 7.85 0.48
C SER A 124 -8.37 9.33 0.49
N ILE A 125 -8.26 10.01 -0.66
CA ILE A 125 -8.73 11.38 -0.85
C ILE A 125 -10.23 11.47 -0.59
N ALA A 126 -11.01 10.57 -1.18
CA ALA A 126 -12.47 10.54 -1.02
C ALA A 126 -12.90 10.23 0.42
N GLU A 127 -12.21 9.32 1.11
CA GLU A 127 -12.47 8.97 2.52
C GLU A 127 -12.19 10.14 3.46
N ARG A 128 -11.11 10.90 3.19
CA ARG A 128 -10.74 12.08 3.97
C ARG A 128 -11.49 13.35 3.56
N ARG A 129 -12.38 13.26 2.56
CA ARG A 129 -13.15 14.39 2.01
C ARG A 129 -12.26 15.53 1.50
N LEU A 130 -11.05 15.21 1.04
CA LEU A 130 -10.10 16.21 0.54
C LEU A 130 -10.47 16.69 -0.87
N ASP A 131 -11.35 15.98 -1.56
CA ASP A 131 -11.99 16.36 -2.82
C ASP A 131 -12.96 17.55 -2.69
N ARG A 132 -13.29 17.96 -1.45
CA ARG A 132 -14.29 19.00 -1.14
C ARG A 132 -13.74 20.13 -0.29
N LEU A 133 -12.42 20.29 -0.25
CA LEU A 133 -11.85 21.46 0.40
C LEU A 133 -12.15 22.68 -0.47
N ASP A 134 -13.02 23.55 0.04
CA ASP A 134 -13.23 24.88 -0.53
C ASP A 134 -11.89 25.63 -0.44
N ALA A 135 -11.41 26.10 -1.60
CA ALA A 135 -10.15 26.86 -1.73
C ALA A 135 -10.30 28.32 -1.27
#